data_AF-A0A355G8L2-F1
#
_entry.id   AF-A0A355G8L2-F1
#
_cell.length_a   1.000
_cell.length_b   1.000
_cell.length_c   1.000
_cell.angle_alpha   90.00
_cell.angle_beta   90.00
_cell.angle_gamma   90.00
#
_symmetry.space_group_name_H-M   'P 1'
#
loop_
_entity.id
_entity.type
_entity.pdbx_description
1 polymer ?
#
loop_
_entity_poly.entity_id
_entity_poly.type
_entity_poly.pdbx_seq_one_letter_code
_entity_poly.pdbx_strand_id
1 'polypeptide(L)'
;AAVVNELSQCSGVIYLVCAGTDGAITGEDCLCAGAIAAGLQGSVAHELTLDDATRMVVDYFQTQTDKADGLLSAMRASQGGRNLIQRGFEEDIQLCSARDRYTVLPEYSHKSGKIMSISAD
;
A
#
# COMPACT_ATOMS: atom_id res chain seq x y z
N ALA A 1 -4.89 8.41 -2.44
CA ALA A 1 -5.06 8.18 -3.87
C ALA A 1 -3.87 8.71 -4.66
N ALA A 2 -3.01 9.59 -4.10
CA ALA A 2 -1.88 10.19 -4.79
C ALA A 2 -1.00 9.19 -5.57
N VAL A 3 -0.64 8.06 -4.95
CA VAL A 3 0.15 7.00 -5.60
C VAL A 3 -0.57 6.43 -6.83
N VAL A 4 -1.85 6.09 -6.72
CA VAL A 4 -2.64 5.54 -7.84
C VAL A 4 -2.77 6.56 -8.96
N ASN A 5 -3.03 7.83 -8.62
CA ASN A 5 -3.14 8.90 -9.59
C ASN A 5 -1.85 9.06 -10.40
N GLU A 6 -0.69 9.13 -9.74
CA GLU A 6 0.61 9.21 -10.42
C GLU A 6 0.87 7.99 -11.31
N LEU A 7 0.73 6.79 -10.74
CA LEU A 7 1.02 5.55 -11.46
C LEU A 7 0.07 5.30 -12.64
N SER A 8 -1.17 5.79 -12.59
CA SER A 8 -2.12 5.68 -13.71
C SER A 8 -1.74 6.49 -14.95
N GLN A 9 -0.87 7.51 -14.80
CA GLN A 9 -0.35 8.30 -15.91
C GLN A 9 0.97 7.71 -16.46
N CYS A 10 1.56 6.76 -15.74
CA CYS A 10 2.79 6.10 -16.15
C CYS A 10 2.51 5.01 -17.20
N SER A 11 3.53 4.71 -18.01
CA SER A 11 3.50 3.58 -18.95
C SER A 11 4.60 2.57 -18.59
N GLY A 12 4.37 1.31 -18.91
CA GLY A 12 5.32 0.23 -18.65
C GLY A 12 4.97 -0.63 -17.43
N VAL A 13 5.98 -1.33 -16.91
CA VAL A 13 5.82 -2.29 -15.81
C VAL A 13 5.98 -1.58 -14.47
N ILE A 14 5.02 -1.79 -13.57
CA ILE A 14 5.07 -1.31 -12.19
C ILE A 14 5.45 -2.48 -11.29
N TYR A 15 6.44 -2.28 -10.42
CA TYR A 15 6.81 -3.23 -9.38
C TYR A 15 6.40 -2.67 -8.02
N LEU A 16 5.49 -3.37 -7.34
CA LEU A 16 5.14 -3.08 -5.95
C LEU A 16 6.05 -3.90 -5.04
N VAL A 17 7.00 -3.23 -4.38
CA VAL A 17 8.02 -3.89 -3.55
C VAL A 17 7.66 -3.76 -2.08
N CYS A 18 7.17 -4.85 -1.48
CA CYS A 18 6.92 -4.94 -0.04
C CYS A 18 8.24 -5.12 0.71
N ALA A 19 8.43 -4.38 1.80
CA ALA A 19 9.65 -4.47 2.61
C ALA A 19 9.65 -5.72 3.49
N GLY A 20 8.46 -6.11 3.98
CA GLY A 20 8.28 -7.17 4.95
C GLY A 20 8.86 -6.80 6.32
N THR A 21 9.08 -7.80 7.15
CA THR A 21 9.72 -7.66 8.46
C THR A 21 10.61 -8.87 8.72
N ASP A 22 11.88 -8.65 9.02
CA ASP A 22 12.88 -9.69 9.32
C ASP A 22 12.93 -10.82 8.27
N GLY A 23 12.80 -10.45 7.00
CA GLY A 23 12.81 -11.38 5.87
C GLY A 23 11.50 -12.15 5.63
N ALA A 24 10.45 -11.86 6.40
CA ALA A 24 9.13 -12.45 6.25
C ALA A 24 8.15 -11.52 5.52
N ILE A 25 7.25 -12.12 4.76
CA ILE A 25 6.08 -11.43 4.19
C ILE A 25 5.18 -10.95 5.32
N THR A 26 4.66 -9.73 5.23
CA THR A 26 3.77 -9.16 6.22
C THR A 26 2.42 -8.74 5.64
N GLY A 27 1.38 -8.88 6.45
CA GLY A 27 0.00 -8.62 6.02
C GLY A 27 -0.24 -7.15 5.69
N GLU A 28 0.31 -6.23 6.48
CA GLU A 28 0.16 -4.78 6.28
C GLU A 28 0.77 -4.30 4.95
N ASP A 29 1.93 -4.81 4.57
CA ASP A 29 2.56 -4.50 3.30
C ASP A 29 1.76 -5.06 2.13
N CYS A 30 1.30 -6.31 2.24
CA CYS A 30 0.41 -6.92 1.25
C CYS A 30 -0.92 -6.17 1.11
N LEU A 31 -1.51 -5.69 2.20
CA LEU A 31 -2.72 -4.86 2.16
C LEU A 31 -2.47 -3.55 1.42
N CYS A 32 -1.33 -2.90 1.66
CA CYS A 32 -0.94 -1.68 0.97
C CYS A 32 -0.74 -1.92 -0.55
N ALA A 33 0.01 -2.96 -0.92
CA ALA A 33 0.21 -3.34 -2.32
C ALA A 33 -1.12 -3.68 -3.01
N GLY A 34 -1.98 -4.46 -2.35
CA GLY A 34 -3.33 -4.78 -2.84
C GLY A 34 -4.20 -3.56 -3.04
N ALA A 35 -4.15 -2.59 -2.11
CA ALA A 35 -4.89 -1.33 -2.24
C ALA A 35 -4.45 -0.50 -3.45
N ILE A 36 -3.13 -0.42 -3.71
CA ILE A 36 -2.57 0.30 -4.86
C ILE A 36 -2.97 -0.39 -6.16
N ALA A 37 -2.77 -1.71 -6.25
CA ALA A 37 -3.10 -2.50 -7.45
C ALA A 37 -4.62 -2.46 -7.77
N ALA A 38 -5.47 -2.64 -6.76
CA ALA A 38 -6.93 -2.54 -6.92
C ALA A 38 -7.36 -1.13 -7.34
N GLY A 39 -6.72 -0.09 -6.78
CA GLY A 39 -6.95 1.30 -7.19
C GLY A 39 -6.57 1.56 -8.65
N LEU A 40 -5.44 1.01 -9.11
CA LEU A 40 -5.01 1.12 -10.50
C LEU A 40 -5.97 0.42 -11.46
N GLN A 41 -6.45 -0.78 -11.13
CA GLN A 41 -7.45 -1.49 -11.94
C GLN A 41 -8.72 -0.67 -12.18
N GLY A 42 -9.11 0.17 -11.22
CA GLY A 42 -10.27 1.07 -11.35
C GLY A 42 -9.98 2.42 -12.00
N SER A 43 -8.70 2.79 -12.19
CA SER A 43 -8.30 4.14 -12.63
C SER A 43 -7.76 4.19 -14.06
N VAL A 44 -7.25 3.08 -14.59
CA VAL A 44 -6.75 3.03 -15.98
C VAL A 44 -7.84 2.60 -16.97
N ALA A 45 -7.80 3.13 -18.18
CA ALA A 45 -8.76 2.81 -19.24
C ALA A 45 -8.47 1.46 -19.94
N HIS A 46 -7.28 0.88 -19.74
CA HIS A 46 -6.85 -0.37 -20.35
C HIS A 46 -6.72 -1.47 -19.29
N GLU A 47 -6.77 -2.73 -19.72
CA GLU A 47 -6.62 -3.87 -18.82
C GLU A 47 -5.16 -3.99 -18.33
N LEU A 48 -4.97 -4.04 -17.00
CA LEU A 48 -3.68 -4.31 -16.39
C LEU A 48 -3.38 -5.80 -16.41
N THR A 49 -2.20 -6.18 -16.90
CA THR A 49 -1.71 -7.55 -16.75
C THR A 49 -1.15 -7.73 -15.35
N LEU A 50 -1.80 -8.56 -14.54
CA LEU A 50 -1.38 -8.87 -13.17
C LEU A 50 -0.70 -10.23 -13.09
N ASP A 51 0.43 -10.31 -12.41
CA ASP A 51 1.03 -11.58 -11.99
C ASP A 51 0.28 -12.20 -10.80
N ASP A 52 0.63 -13.43 -10.44
CA ASP A 52 -0.07 -14.17 -9.37
C ASP A 52 0.07 -13.49 -8.01
N ALA A 53 1.25 -12.94 -7.71
CA ALA A 53 1.48 -12.22 -6.46
C ALA A 53 0.55 -11.00 -6.35
N THR A 54 0.41 -10.24 -7.44
CA THR A 54 -0.46 -9.07 -7.50
C THR A 54 -1.94 -9.46 -7.35
N ARG A 55 -2.38 -10.54 -8.01
CA ARG A 55 -3.74 -11.08 -7.85
C ARG A 55 -4.04 -11.46 -6.40
N MET A 56 -3.11 -12.18 -5.75
CA MET A 56 -3.26 -12.59 -4.36
C MET A 56 -3.41 -11.41 -3.39
N VAL A 57 -2.62 -10.35 -3.56
CA VAL A 57 -2.71 -9.17 -2.67
C VAL A 57 -3.95 -8.32 -2.95
N VAL A 58 -4.42 -8.24 -4.21
CA VAL A 58 -5.70 -7.60 -4.55
C VAL A 58 -6.86 -8.33 -3.88
N ASP A 59 -6.93 -9.65 -4.02
CA ASP A 59 -7.98 -10.48 -3.41
C ASP A 59 -7.95 -10.35 -1.88
N TYR A 60 -6.75 -10.36 -1.29
CA TYR A 60 -6.58 -10.18 0.15
C TYR A 60 -7.10 -8.82 0.61
N PHE A 61 -6.71 -7.73 -0.05
CA PHE A 61 -7.19 -6.38 0.26
C PHE A 61 -8.71 -6.28 0.15
N GLN A 62 -9.29 -6.71 -0.98
CA GLN A 62 -10.74 -6.65 -1.22
C GLN A 62 -11.50 -7.41 -0.14
N THR A 63 -11.08 -8.65 0.15
CA THR A 63 -11.70 -9.49 1.19
C THR A 63 -11.67 -8.84 2.58
N GLN A 64 -10.59 -8.13 2.93
CA GLN A 64 -10.52 -7.43 4.22
C GLN A 64 -11.40 -6.17 4.21
N THR A 65 -11.53 -5.48 3.08
CA THR A 65 -12.35 -4.25 2.99
C THR A 65 -13.85 -4.48 2.85
N ASP A 66 -14.29 -5.71 2.54
CA ASP A 66 -15.71 -6.07 2.47
C ASP A 66 -16.43 -5.99 3.82
N LYS A 67 -15.69 -5.96 4.93
CA LYS A 67 -16.23 -5.88 6.29
C LYS A 67 -16.01 -4.48 6.86
N ALA A 68 -16.99 -4.00 7.65
CA ALA A 68 -16.79 -2.83 8.49
C ALA A 68 -15.55 -3.03 9.38
N ASP A 69 -14.66 -2.02 9.42
CA ASP A 69 -13.38 -2.04 10.13
C ASP A 69 -12.41 -3.18 9.75
N GLY A 70 -12.67 -3.89 8.65
CA GLY A 70 -11.89 -5.07 8.29
C GLY A 70 -10.44 -4.75 7.92
N LEU A 71 -10.18 -3.59 7.29
CA LEU A 71 -8.82 -3.12 7.03
C LEU A 71 -8.02 -2.90 8.31
N LEU A 72 -8.57 -2.15 9.28
CA LEU A 72 -7.92 -1.90 10.56
C LEU A 72 -7.70 -3.20 11.35
N SER A 73 -8.68 -4.10 11.32
CA SER A 73 -8.58 -5.41 11.97
C SER A 73 -7.48 -6.27 11.35
N ALA A 74 -7.36 -6.27 10.02
CA ALA A 74 -6.31 -7.00 9.30
C ALA A 74 -4.92 -6.41 9.56
N MET A 75 -4.80 -5.08 9.59
CA MET A 75 -3.58 -4.37 9.98
C MET A 75 -3.14 -4.74 11.40
N ARG A 76 -4.06 -4.76 12.38
CA ARG A 76 -3.77 -5.19 13.76
C ARG A 76 -3.33 -6.66 13.82
N ALA A 77 -3.95 -7.51 13.01
CA ALA A 77 -3.67 -8.94 12.96
C ALA A 77 -2.38 -9.28 12.22
N SER A 78 -1.74 -8.34 11.52
CA SER A 78 -0.52 -8.57 10.75
C SER A 78 0.73 -8.68 11.66
N GLN A 79 1.87 -9.12 11.11
CA GLN A 79 3.10 -9.20 11.90
C GLN A 79 3.57 -7.82 12.38
N GLY A 80 3.59 -6.81 11.49
CA GLY A 80 3.92 -5.43 11.86
C GLY A 80 2.94 -4.86 12.88
N GLY A 81 1.64 -5.09 12.70
CA GLY A 81 0.62 -4.63 13.64
C GLY A 81 0.77 -5.22 15.03
N ARG A 82 0.96 -6.55 15.14
CA ARG A 82 1.21 -7.20 16.43
C ARG A 82 2.48 -6.68 17.11
N ASN A 83 3.54 -6.42 16.34
CA ASN A 83 4.78 -5.84 16.86
C ASN A 83 4.57 -4.44 17.45
N LEU A 84 3.76 -3.59 16.78
CA LEU A 84 3.42 -2.25 17.27
C LEU A 84 2.55 -2.30 18.52
N ILE A 85 1.53 -3.16 18.54
CA ILE A 85 0.66 -3.36 19.73
C ILE A 85 1.50 -3.77 20.94
N GLN A 86 2.42 -4.73 20.78
CA GLN A 86 3.29 -5.18 21.87
C GLN A 86 4.17 -4.06 22.45
N ARG A 87 4.47 -3.03 21.65
CA ARG A 87 5.27 -1.87 22.05
C ARG A 87 4.44 -0.67 22.52
N GLY A 88 3.12 -0.77 22.51
CA GLY A 88 2.22 0.30 22.93
C GLY A 88 1.98 1.38 21.86
N PHE A 89 2.12 1.05 20.57
CA PHE A 89 1.92 1.95 19.43
C PHE A 89 0.66 1.59 18.64
N GLU A 90 -0.46 1.33 19.31
CA GLU A 90 -1.69 0.94 18.61
C GLU A 90 -2.32 2.10 17.83
N GLU A 91 -2.20 3.32 18.34
CA GLU A 91 -2.67 4.54 17.68
C GLU A 91 -2.01 4.74 16.31
N ASP A 92 -0.74 4.33 16.16
CA ASP A 92 -0.03 4.39 14.88
C ASP A 92 -0.67 3.47 13.84
N ILE A 93 -1.22 2.32 14.23
CA ILE A 93 -1.92 1.41 13.32
C ILE A 93 -3.20 2.07 12.81
N GLN A 94 -3.93 2.77 13.69
CA GLN A 94 -5.13 3.52 13.30
C GLN A 94 -4.78 4.60 12.29
N LEU A 95 -3.72 5.38 12.55
CA LEU A 95 -3.23 6.40 11.64
C LEU A 95 -2.81 5.81 10.29
N CYS A 96 -2.02 4.73 10.28
CA CYS A 96 -1.53 4.08 9.06
C CYS A 96 -2.64 3.37 8.26
N SER A 97 -3.74 2.97 8.90
CA SER A 97 -4.90 2.36 8.22
C SER A 97 -5.80 3.39 7.53
N ALA A 98 -5.64 4.69 7.84
CA ALA A 98 -6.45 5.75 7.26
C ALA A 98 -6.08 5.98 5.79
N ARG A 99 -7.01 5.62 4.90
CA ARG A 99 -6.82 5.76 3.45
C ARG A 99 -6.94 7.22 3.02
N ASP A 100 -6.13 7.59 2.03
CA ASP A 100 -6.24 8.84 1.28
C ASP A 100 -6.12 10.12 2.12
N ARG A 101 -5.49 10.04 3.30
CA ARG A 101 -5.30 11.16 4.22
C ARG A 101 -4.39 12.27 3.69
N TYR A 102 -3.44 11.92 2.83
CA TYR A 102 -2.43 12.83 2.30
C TYR A 102 -2.40 12.79 0.78
N THR A 103 -2.14 13.95 0.17
CA THR A 103 -1.96 14.12 -1.28
C THR A 103 -0.50 14.18 -1.71
N VAL A 104 0.44 14.26 -0.75
CA VAL A 104 1.88 14.28 -1.03
C VAL A 104 2.36 12.91 -1.50
N LEU A 105 3.19 12.88 -2.54
CA LEU A 105 3.84 11.68 -3.04
C LEU A 105 5.35 11.78 -2.82
N PRO A 106 5.93 10.94 -1.93
CA PRO A 106 7.38 10.87 -1.76
C PRO A 106 8.05 10.15 -2.93
N GLU A 107 9.18 10.69 -3.39
CA GLU A 107 10.06 10.09 -4.42
C GLU A 107 11.50 10.02 -3.90
N TYR A 108 12.17 8.91 -4.17
CA TYR A 108 13.58 8.74 -3.83
C TYR A 108 14.50 9.34 -4.91
N SER A 109 15.35 10.29 -4.53
CA SER A 109 16.34 10.90 -5.42
C SER A 109 17.68 10.16 -5.33
N HIS A 110 18.03 9.41 -6.37
CA HIS A 110 19.33 8.72 -6.48
C HIS A 110 20.54 9.68 -6.40
N LYS A 111 20.38 10.93 -6.85
CA LYS A 111 21.44 11.94 -6.81
C LYS A 111 21.76 12.39 -5.38
N SER A 112 20.73 12.56 -4.55
CA SER A 112 20.89 13.11 -3.20
C SER A 112 20.85 12.05 -2.10
N GLY A 113 20.39 10.84 -2.39
CA GLY A 113 20.18 9.77 -1.42
C GLY A 113 19.03 10.06 -0.44
N LYS A 114 18.08 10.92 -0.83
CA LYS A 114 16.99 11.40 0.04
C LYS A 114 15.63 11.14 -0.58
N ILE A 115 14.63 11.00 0.28
CA ILE A 115 13.21 11.03 -0.10
C ILE A 115 12.77 12.50 -0.13
N MET A 116 12.20 12.92 -1.26
CA MET A 116 11.72 14.28 -1.53
C MET A 116 10.23 14.22 -1.85
N SER A 117 9.47 15.28 -1.60
CA SER A 117 8.10 15.36 -2.11
C SER A 117 8.13 15.73 -3.60
N ILE A 118 7.37 15.03 -4.43
CA ILE A 118 7.03 15.54 -5.76
C ILE A 118 6.16 16.77 -5.55
N SER A 119 6.63 17.92 -6.05
CA SER A 119 5.79 19.12 -6.13
C SER A 119 4.89 18.91 -7.33
N ALA A 120 3.57 19.01 -7.14
CA ALA A 120 2.67 19.12 -8.28
C ALA A 120 2.99 20.47 -8.95
N ASP A 121 3.54 20.42 -10.17
CA ASP A 121 3.64 21.60 -11.04
C ASP A 121 2.26 22.07 -11.50
#